data_AF-A0A7C5WR24-F1
#
_entry.id   AF-A0A7C5WR24-F1
#
_cell.length_a   1.000
_cell.length_b   1.000
_cell.length_c   1.000
_cell.angle_alpha   90.00
_cell.angle_beta   90.00
_cell.angle_gamma   90.00
#
_symmetry.space_group_name_H-M   'P 1'
#
loop_
_entity.id
_entity.type
_entity.pdbx_description
1 polymer ?
#
loop_
_entity_poly.entity_id
_entity_poly.type
_entity_poly.pdbx_seq_one_letter_code
_entity_poly.pdbx_strand_id
1 'polypeptide(L)'
;MPLLSRLQEALEPHLGARTQAVLAEGLARLGLEPGSLDPDRAAILLKRFVYRELQGQMDAASARKVVEETLRALAQEAPPAREPDPARSDPKRALQQAVSRFKLYFEWPEVQRLRSLAALVEASESEGESSEELLKEALAQIDLLEEKLQNALLRQARDISDLEDALERVKNIGGPKPRRLRSLLKQIKEAQQQETLATAEVERARKLAADLRKLVESSVVQNPTLVPEMAPEAAADAGVIALEDEEVPELIAGEGEEFEILIDFENLEPEVADRIREIDLAEERRRLERLKEQYAAVLGAETVAPLLEAVEATLAAGELAGERLDGLQRALEEAFKDAVAEARARYEWLSERLRSLELEDAELGSQRARTQLELIKESLEMGVLPGDLEQAERQVKALEEALAAKKQESARQNRLLEEARSLIEHAREALPEDDLPELAGFRERLALLETGLEAGEVDEALLGRLKAELPELLSQLAQAGEAARALRARLLAELDALPDLEPLRRTRDSLRLRLEEGAAAGEEEEVAALVAEARRLTQARLDELAARL
;
A
#
# COMPACT_ATOMS: atom_id res chain seq x y z
N MET A 1 -27.90 -3.66 -39.44
CA MET A 1 -27.25 -2.99 -40.58
C MET A 1 -25.74 -3.19 -40.44
N PRO A 2 -25.02 -3.65 -41.48
CA PRO A 2 -23.56 -3.77 -41.43
C PRO A 2 -22.92 -2.39 -41.18
N LEU A 3 -21.87 -2.36 -40.35
CA LEU A 3 -21.25 -1.13 -39.84
C LEU A 3 -20.75 -0.21 -40.96
N LEU A 4 -20.26 -0.79 -42.05
CA LEU A 4 -19.83 -0.06 -43.24
C LEU A 4 -20.96 0.73 -43.92
N SER A 5 -22.17 0.16 -44.00
CA SER A 5 -23.32 0.87 -44.61
C SER A 5 -23.79 2.03 -43.74
N ARG A 6 -23.64 1.94 -42.42
CA ARG A 6 -23.93 3.05 -41.50
C ARG A 6 -22.93 4.18 -41.66
N LEU A 7 -21.65 3.85 -41.78
CA LEU A 7 -20.61 4.84 -42.07
C LEU A 7 -20.85 5.55 -43.40
N GLN A 8 -21.32 4.81 -44.42
CA GLN A 8 -21.69 5.39 -45.70
C GLN A 8 -22.82 6.41 -45.54
N GLU A 9 -23.91 6.03 -44.87
CA GLU A 9 -25.07 6.90 -44.64
C GLU A 9 -24.72 8.15 -43.83
N ALA A 10 -23.88 8.02 -42.80
CA ALA A 10 -23.46 9.15 -41.97
C ALA A 10 -22.52 10.13 -42.70
N LEU A 11 -21.70 9.65 -43.63
CA LEU A 11 -20.69 10.45 -44.33
C LEU A 11 -21.14 10.96 -45.70
N GLU A 12 -22.16 10.37 -46.31
CA GLU A 12 -22.74 10.78 -47.60
C GLU A 12 -23.21 12.26 -47.64
N PRO A 13 -23.81 12.84 -46.59
CA PRO A 13 -24.14 14.28 -46.57
C PRO A 13 -22.91 15.20 -46.64
N HIS A 14 -21.73 14.70 -46.25
CA HIS A 14 -20.51 15.49 -46.13
C HIS A 14 -19.53 15.27 -47.27
N LEU A 15 -19.37 14.03 -47.74
CA LEU A 15 -18.41 13.65 -48.79
C LEU A 15 -19.09 13.30 -50.13
N GLY A 16 -20.43 13.19 -50.17
CA GLY A 16 -21.21 12.93 -51.38
C GLY A 16 -20.79 11.64 -52.10
N ALA A 17 -20.69 11.70 -53.43
CA ALA A 17 -20.32 10.54 -54.26
C ALA A 17 -18.92 9.95 -53.94
N ARG A 18 -18.06 10.67 -53.20
CA ARG A 18 -16.73 10.19 -52.79
C ARG A 18 -16.74 9.30 -51.56
N THR A 19 -17.81 9.28 -50.76
CA THR A 19 -17.88 8.50 -49.51
C THR A 19 -17.52 7.03 -49.71
N GLN A 20 -18.08 6.39 -50.74
CA GLN A 20 -17.82 4.98 -51.01
C GLN A 20 -16.36 4.72 -51.40
N ALA A 21 -15.77 5.60 -52.21
CA ALA A 21 -14.38 5.48 -52.63
C ALA A 21 -13.40 5.67 -51.46
N VAL A 22 -13.64 6.64 -50.58
CA VAL A 22 -12.80 6.92 -49.41
C VAL A 22 -12.85 5.79 -48.39
N LEU A 23 -14.04 5.25 -48.13
CA LEU A 23 -14.21 4.10 -47.23
C LEU A 23 -13.56 2.83 -47.82
N ALA A 24 -13.71 2.58 -49.12
CA ALA A 24 -13.08 1.44 -49.78
C ALA A 24 -11.55 1.55 -49.79
N GLU A 25 -11.00 2.74 -50.05
CA GLU A 25 -9.55 2.98 -49.99
C GLU A 25 -9.02 2.87 -48.54
N GLY A 26 -9.77 3.37 -47.57
CA GLY A 26 -9.45 3.23 -46.14
C GLY A 26 -9.41 1.78 -45.68
N LEU A 27 -10.38 0.96 -46.12
CA LEU A 27 -10.41 -0.48 -45.85
C LEU A 27 -9.24 -1.21 -46.53
N ALA A 28 -8.96 -0.90 -47.80
CA ALA A 28 -7.85 -1.51 -48.54
C ALA A 28 -6.49 -1.20 -47.88
N ARG A 29 -6.29 0.03 -47.38
CA ARG A 29 -5.08 0.43 -46.67
C ARG A 29 -4.96 -0.18 -45.27
N LEU A 30 -6.06 -0.59 -44.67
CA LEU A 30 -6.10 -1.34 -43.41
C LEU A 30 -6.02 -2.86 -43.63
N GLY A 31 -6.02 -3.33 -44.89
CA GLY A 31 -6.00 -4.75 -45.22
C GLY A 31 -7.28 -5.48 -44.83
N LEU A 32 -8.43 -4.79 -44.82
CA LEU A 32 -9.70 -5.31 -44.33
C LEU A 32 -10.69 -5.57 -45.46
N GLU A 33 -11.44 -6.67 -45.33
CA GLU A 33 -12.61 -6.91 -46.16
C GLU A 33 -13.81 -6.10 -45.66
N PRO A 34 -14.75 -5.70 -46.55
CA PRO A 34 -15.91 -4.88 -46.19
C PRO A 34 -16.79 -5.43 -45.06
N GLY A 35 -16.76 -6.75 -44.84
CA GLY A 35 -17.54 -7.45 -43.81
C GLY A 35 -16.85 -7.59 -42.44
N SER A 36 -15.55 -7.29 -42.32
CA SER A 36 -14.76 -7.50 -41.08
C SER A 36 -14.48 -6.22 -40.30
N LEU A 37 -15.26 -5.17 -40.55
CA LEU A 37 -15.09 -3.86 -39.91
C LEU A 37 -15.70 -3.86 -38.49
N ASP A 38 -14.83 -3.81 -37.48
CA ASP A 38 -15.20 -3.63 -36.07
C ASP A 38 -15.23 -2.14 -35.66
N PRO A 39 -15.78 -1.78 -34.49
CA PRO A 39 -15.89 -0.40 -34.02
C PRO A 39 -14.54 0.33 -33.84
N ASP A 40 -13.50 -0.38 -33.41
CA ASP A 40 -12.18 0.19 -33.17
C ASP A 40 -11.48 0.55 -34.48
N ARG A 41 -11.58 -0.34 -35.47
CA ARG A 41 -11.09 -0.16 -36.84
C ARG A 41 -11.90 0.90 -37.58
N ALA A 42 -13.20 0.98 -37.34
CA ALA A 42 -14.04 2.07 -37.84
C ALA A 42 -13.57 3.43 -37.30
N ALA A 43 -13.14 3.50 -36.04
CA ALA A 43 -12.62 4.73 -35.46
C ALA A 43 -11.28 5.16 -36.07
N ILE A 44 -10.38 4.21 -36.34
CA ILE A 44 -9.13 4.47 -37.07
C ILE A 44 -9.44 4.97 -38.49
N LEU A 45 -10.41 4.34 -39.15
CA LEU A 45 -10.81 4.69 -40.51
C LEU A 45 -11.35 6.13 -40.57
N LEU A 46 -12.21 6.49 -39.62
CA LEU A 46 -12.78 7.82 -39.48
C LEU A 46 -11.72 8.89 -39.17
N LYS A 47 -10.85 8.64 -38.19
CA LYS A 47 -9.85 9.62 -37.72
C LYS A 47 -8.68 9.84 -38.68
N ARG A 48 -8.32 8.84 -39.50
CA ARG A 48 -7.11 8.89 -40.32
C ARG A 48 -7.37 9.09 -41.81
N PHE A 49 -8.39 8.44 -42.37
CA PHE A 49 -8.66 8.49 -43.80
C PHE A 49 -9.81 9.45 -44.11
N VAL A 50 -10.94 9.30 -43.42
CA VAL A 50 -12.11 10.17 -43.62
C VAL A 50 -11.84 11.59 -43.15
N TYR A 51 -11.19 11.77 -42.00
CA TYR A 51 -10.80 13.09 -41.51
C TYR A 51 -9.94 13.88 -42.51
N ARG A 52 -8.97 13.22 -43.17
CA ARG A 52 -8.10 13.84 -44.16
C ARG A 52 -8.88 14.30 -45.41
N GLU A 53 -9.86 13.52 -45.83
CA GLU A 53 -10.73 13.86 -46.96
C GLU A 53 -11.73 14.96 -46.60
N LEU A 54 -12.27 14.95 -45.37
CA LEU A 54 -13.12 16.02 -44.85
C LEU A 54 -12.35 17.34 -44.75
N GLN A 55 -11.09 17.34 -44.31
CA GLN A 55 -10.23 18.53 -44.32
C GLN A 55 -9.99 19.10 -45.72
N GLY A 56 -10.18 18.31 -46.78
CA GLY A 56 -10.13 18.79 -48.16
C GLY A 56 -11.39 19.55 -48.60
N GLN A 57 -12.51 19.42 -47.88
CA GLN A 57 -13.81 20.00 -48.23
C GLN A 57 -14.33 21.03 -47.21
N MET A 58 -13.88 20.97 -45.96
CA MET A 58 -14.28 21.89 -44.88
C MET A 58 -13.08 22.22 -43.99
N ASP A 59 -13.25 23.22 -43.11
CA ASP A 59 -12.22 23.58 -42.15
C ASP A 59 -12.00 22.48 -41.09
N ALA A 60 -10.81 22.50 -40.48
CA ALA A 60 -10.38 21.42 -39.58
C ALA A 60 -11.26 21.27 -38.33
N ALA A 61 -11.89 22.34 -37.83
CA ALA A 61 -12.77 22.24 -36.67
C ALA A 61 -14.09 21.55 -37.04
N SER A 62 -14.67 21.90 -38.20
CA SER A 62 -15.86 21.25 -38.72
C SER A 62 -15.60 19.78 -39.06
N ALA A 63 -14.45 19.45 -39.67
CA ALA A 63 -14.08 18.06 -39.99
C ALA A 63 -13.94 17.19 -38.72
N ARG A 64 -13.35 17.73 -37.65
CA ARG A 64 -13.25 17.02 -36.36
C ARG A 64 -14.63 16.78 -35.76
N LYS A 65 -15.50 17.79 -35.80
CA LYS A 65 -16.85 17.69 -35.26
C LYS A 65 -17.67 16.59 -35.95
N VAL A 66 -17.61 16.49 -37.28
CA VAL A 66 -18.29 15.42 -38.05
C VAL A 66 -17.75 14.03 -37.69
N VAL A 67 -16.43 13.89 -37.55
CA VAL A 67 -15.81 12.62 -37.14
C VAL A 67 -16.22 12.24 -35.72
N GLU A 68 -16.21 13.18 -34.78
CA GLU A 68 -16.63 12.95 -33.38
C GLU A 68 -18.12 12.65 -33.25
N GLU A 69 -18.98 13.33 -34.00
CA GLU A 69 -20.43 13.06 -34.02
C GLU A 69 -20.74 11.68 -34.61
N THR A 70 -20.04 11.29 -35.67
CA THR A 70 -20.19 9.96 -36.28
C THR A 70 -19.69 8.86 -35.35
N LEU A 71 -18.55 9.07 -34.67
CA LEU A 71 -18.05 8.18 -33.62
C LEU A 71 -19.03 8.06 -32.44
N ARG A 72 -19.63 9.18 -32.04
CA ARG A 72 -20.62 9.21 -30.95
C ARG A 72 -21.90 8.47 -31.35
N ALA A 73 -22.38 8.63 -32.58
CA ALA A 73 -23.53 7.88 -33.10
C ALA A 73 -23.25 6.37 -33.14
N LEU A 74 -22.06 5.97 -33.58
CA LEU A 74 -21.62 4.56 -33.54
C LEU A 74 -21.52 4.00 -32.12
N ALA A 75 -21.12 4.83 -31.15
CA ALA A 75 -21.05 4.45 -29.74
C ALA A 75 -22.42 4.37 -29.06
N GLN A 76 -23.41 5.17 -29.50
CA GLN A 76 -24.77 5.18 -28.96
C GLN A 76 -25.65 4.04 -29.49
N GLU A 77 -25.35 3.53 -30.69
CA GLU A 77 -26.09 2.42 -31.33
C GLU A 77 -25.35 1.07 -31.29
N ALA A 78 -24.13 1.04 -30.76
CA ALA A 78 -23.54 -0.21 -30.33
C ALA A 78 -24.44 -0.80 -29.22
N PRO A 79 -24.71 -2.12 -29.19
CA PRO A 79 -25.23 -2.74 -27.96
C PRO A 79 -24.35 -2.29 -26.79
N PRO A 80 -24.90 -2.19 -25.56
CA PRO A 80 -24.13 -1.71 -24.42
C PRO A 80 -22.76 -2.37 -24.44
N ALA A 81 -21.73 -1.54 -24.22
CA ALA A 81 -20.33 -1.93 -24.12
C ALA A 81 -20.21 -3.37 -23.62
N ARG A 82 -19.33 -4.17 -24.27
CA ARG A 82 -18.87 -5.51 -23.85
C ARG A 82 -19.45 -5.87 -22.49
N GLU A 83 -20.26 -6.95 -22.44
CA GLU A 83 -20.79 -7.51 -21.20
C GLU A 83 -19.88 -7.14 -20.04
N PRO A 84 -20.37 -6.42 -19.01
CA PRO A 84 -19.53 -6.01 -17.90
C PRO A 84 -18.76 -7.24 -17.48
N ASP A 85 -17.44 -7.13 -17.57
CA ASP A 85 -16.51 -8.18 -17.21
C ASP A 85 -17.05 -8.87 -15.95
N PRO A 86 -17.20 -10.20 -15.89
CA PRO A 86 -17.64 -10.87 -14.66
C PRO A 86 -16.86 -10.39 -13.42
N ALA A 87 -15.65 -9.88 -13.61
CA ALA A 87 -14.84 -9.19 -12.60
C ALA A 87 -15.46 -7.92 -11.99
N ARG A 88 -16.31 -7.17 -12.72
CA ARG A 88 -17.00 -5.96 -12.23
C ARG A 88 -18.31 -6.26 -11.50
N SER A 89 -18.91 -7.43 -11.71
CA SER A 89 -20.17 -7.81 -11.03
C SER A 89 -19.93 -8.46 -9.66
N ASP A 90 -18.76 -9.06 -9.45
CA ASP A 90 -18.36 -9.69 -8.19
C ASP A 90 -16.82 -9.62 -8.04
N PRO A 91 -16.27 -8.54 -7.46
CA PRO A 91 -14.83 -8.31 -7.37
C PRO A 91 -14.12 -9.38 -6.53
N LYS A 92 -14.81 -9.97 -5.55
CA LYS A 92 -14.27 -11.03 -4.70
C LYS A 92 -14.11 -12.33 -5.47
N ARG A 93 -15.12 -12.71 -6.25
CA ARG A 93 -15.02 -13.88 -7.13
C ARG A 93 -13.93 -13.70 -8.17
N ALA A 94 -13.76 -12.49 -8.71
CA ALA A 94 -12.68 -12.15 -9.62
C ALA A 94 -11.31 -12.41 -8.98
N LEU A 95 -11.13 -11.96 -7.73
CA LEU A 95 -9.91 -12.17 -6.96
C LEU A 95 -9.59 -13.66 -6.73
N GLN A 96 -10.58 -14.46 -6.32
CA GLN A 96 -10.39 -15.91 -6.12
C GLN A 96 -10.03 -16.65 -7.41
N GLN A 97 -10.64 -16.24 -8.54
CA GLN A 97 -10.32 -16.78 -9.86
C GLN A 97 -8.92 -16.40 -10.30
N ALA A 98 -8.51 -15.15 -10.09
CA ALA A 98 -7.18 -14.68 -10.44
C ALA A 98 -6.09 -15.38 -9.62
N VAL A 99 -6.25 -15.52 -8.30
CA VAL A 99 -5.32 -16.28 -7.44
C VAL A 99 -5.14 -17.72 -7.96
N SER A 100 -6.22 -18.35 -8.42
CA SER A 100 -6.18 -19.70 -9.00
C SER A 100 -5.48 -19.73 -10.37
N ARG A 101 -5.76 -18.74 -11.24
CA ARG A 101 -5.16 -18.61 -12.58
C ARG A 101 -3.65 -18.41 -12.51
N PHE A 102 -3.17 -17.56 -11.60
CA PHE A 102 -1.76 -17.20 -11.50
C PHE A 102 -0.93 -18.14 -10.60
N LYS A 103 -1.52 -19.24 -10.10
CA LYS A 103 -0.84 -20.20 -9.22
C LYS A 103 0.48 -20.75 -9.78
N LEU A 104 0.56 -20.92 -11.11
CA LEU A 104 1.77 -21.42 -11.80
C LEU A 104 2.94 -20.43 -11.78
N TYR A 105 2.71 -19.16 -11.42
CA TYR A 105 3.68 -18.07 -11.46
C TYR A 105 4.02 -17.58 -10.05
N PHE A 106 4.10 -18.48 -9.07
CA PHE A 106 4.35 -18.14 -7.66
C PHE A 106 5.65 -17.35 -7.42
N GLU A 107 6.65 -17.57 -8.27
CA GLU A 107 7.94 -16.86 -8.25
C GLU A 107 7.80 -15.37 -8.59
N TRP A 108 6.67 -14.93 -9.14
CA TRP A 108 6.43 -13.52 -9.40
C TRP A 108 6.02 -12.81 -8.11
N PRO A 109 6.72 -11.73 -7.70
CA PRO A 109 6.37 -10.98 -6.51
C PRO A 109 4.95 -10.39 -6.58
N GLU A 110 4.48 -10.08 -7.78
CA GLU A 110 3.13 -9.57 -8.02
C GLU A 110 2.04 -10.60 -7.71
N VAL A 111 2.33 -11.90 -7.85
CA VAL A 111 1.40 -12.99 -7.50
C VAL A 111 1.34 -13.18 -5.99
N GLN A 112 2.46 -12.97 -5.29
CA GLN A 112 2.48 -12.98 -3.82
C GLN A 112 1.66 -11.84 -3.24
N ARG A 113 1.82 -10.63 -3.81
CA ARG A 113 0.98 -9.46 -3.51
C ARG A 113 -0.51 -9.75 -3.73
N LEU A 114 -0.87 -10.42 -4.82
CA LEU A 114 -2.26 -10.78 -5.09
C LEU A 114 -2.82 -11.76 -4.02
N ARG A 115 -2.02 -12.76 -3.64
CA ARG A 115 -2.40 -13.73 -2.59
C ARG A 115 -2.57 -13.06 -1.23
N SER A 116 -1.72 -12.10 -0.88
CA SER A 116 -1.84 -11.38 0.38
C SER A 116 -3.03 -10.45 0.42
N LEU A 117 -3.33 -9.74 -0.67
CA LEU A 117 -4.56 -8.97 -0.78
C LEU A 117 -5.81 -9.85 -0.64
N ALA A 118 -5.81 -11.06 -1.24
CA ALA A 118 -6.90 -12.01 -1.05
C ALA A 118 -7.09 -12.44 0.41
N ALA A 119 -6.01 -12.79 1.11
CA ALA A 119 -6.07 -13.18 2.52
C ALA A 119 -6.48 -12.01 3.43
N LEU A 120 -6.04 -10.78 3.12
CA LEU A 120 -6.41 -9.57 3.85
C LEU A 120 -7.88 -9.21 3.69
N VAL A 121 -8.44 -9.41 2.49
CA VAL A 121 -9.88 -9.23 2.25
C VAL A 121 -10.66 -10.21 3.13
N GLU A 122 -10.25 -11.47 3.18
CA GLU A 122 -10.90 -12.49 4.05
C GLU A 122 -10.78 -12.16 5.54
N ALA A 123 -9.60 -11.72 6.00
CA ALA A 123 -9.38 -11.30 7.38
C ALA A 123 -10.26 -10.09 7.74
N SER A 124 -10.30 -9.07 6.88
CA SER A 124 -11.11 -7.85 7.07
C SER A 124 -12.60 -8.16 7.21
N GLU A 125 -13.13 -9.08 6.40
CA GLU A 125 -14.52 -9.49 6.49
C GLU A 125 -14.81 -10.24 7.80
N SER A 126 -13.87 -11.07 8.27
CA SER A 126 -14.02 -11.78 9.55
C SER A 126 -14.06 -10.83 10.75
N GLU A 127 -13.40 -9.67 10.64
CA GLU A 127 -13.39 -8.59 11.63
C GLU A 127 -14.57 -7.60 11.44
N GLY A 128 -15.38 -7.76 10.38
CA GLY A 128 -16.50 -6.87 10.07
C GLY A 128 -16.07 -5.50 9.51
N GLU A 129 -14.84 -5.39 9.04
CA GLU A 129 -14.28 -4.17 8.46
C GLU A 129 -14.56 -4.06 6.96
N SER A 130 -14.54 -2.82 6.44
CA SER A 130 -14.71 -2.58 5.01
C SER A 130 -13.50 -3.07 4.22
N SER A 131 -13.75 -3.92 3.22
CA SER A 131 -12.74 -4.45 2.30
C SER A 131 -12.73 -3.76 0.93
N GLU A 132 -13.50 -2.67 0.75
CA GLU A 132 -13.67 -2.02 -0.56
C GLU A 132 -12.35 -1.49 -1.17
N GLU A 133 -11.48 -0.90 -0.36
CA GLU A 133 -10.19 -0.39 -0.81
C GLU A 133 -9.23 -1.53 -1.16
N LEU A 134 -9.19 -2.58 -0.33
CA LEU A 134 -8.40 -3.78 -0.58
C LEU A 134 -8.85 -4.49 -1.87
N LEU A 135 -10.15 -4.54 -2.14
CA LEU A 135 -10.70 -5.11 -3.37
C LEU A 135 -10.33 -4.27 -4.60
N LYS A 136 -10.35 -2.93 -4.50
CA LYS A 136 -9.90 -2.04 -5.59
C LYS A 136 -8.42 -2.25 -5.89
N GLU A 137 -7.59 -2.33 -4.86
CA GLU A 137 -6.17 -2.61 -5.00
C GLU A 137 -5.93 -4.00 -5.62
N ALA A 138 -6.67 -5.01 -5.17
CA ALA A 138 -6.59 -6.36 -5.72
C ALA A 138 -6.96 -6.41 -7.21
N LEU A 139 -8.00 -5.68 -7.64
CA LEU A 139 -8.37 -5.59 -9.05
C LEU A 139 -7.27 -4.92 -9.89
N ALA A 140 -6.68 -3.82 -9.41
CA ALA A 140 -5.56 -3.17 -10.09
C ALA A 140 -4.34 -4.12 -10.19
N GLN A 141 -4.10 -4.93 -9.16
CA GLN A 141 -3.04 -5.93 -9.17
C GLN A 141 -3.31 -7.06 -10.18
N ILE A 142 -4.58 -7.44 -10.38
CA ILE A 142 -4.98 -8.39 -11.42
C ILE A 142 -4.68 -7.81 -12.80
N ASP A 143 -5.10 -6.56 -13.06
CA ASP A 143 -4.84 -5.88 -14.34
C ASP A 143 -3.34 -5.85 -14.66
N LEU A 144 -2.51 -5.53 -13.67
CA LEU A 144 -1.05 -5.53 -13.80
C LEU A 144 -0.49 -6.92 -14.16
N LEU A 145 -0.97 -7.96 -13.47
CA LEU A 145 -0.56 -9.34 -13.72
C LEU A 145 -1.00 -9.83 -15.11
N GLU A 146 -2.19 -9.43 -15.56
CA GLU A 146 -2.68 -9.74 -16.90
C GLU A 146 -1.85 -9.05 -17.97
N GLU A 147 -1.55 -7.75 -17.80
CA GLU A 147 -0.66 -7.03 -18.71
C GLU A 147 0.73 -7.70 -18.79
N LYS A 148 1.29 -8.06 -17.63
CA LYS A 148 2.58 -8.77 -17.55
C LYS A 148 2.54 -10.11 -18.28
N LEU A 149 1.49 -10.91 -18.07
CA LEU A 149 1.30 -12.19 -18.76
C LEU A 149 1.14 -12.00 -20.27
N GLN A 150 0.33 -11.03 -20.71
CA GLN A 150 0.14 -10.72 -22.12
C GLN A 150 1.45 -10.28 -22.79
N ASN A 151 2.23 -9.42 -22.14
CA ASN A 151 3.55 -9.00 -22.62
C ASN A 151 4.51 -10.19 -22.75
N ALA A 152 4.52 -11.09 -21.76
CA ALA A 152 5.32 -12.30 -21.80
C ALA A 152 4.88 -13.26 -22.93
N LEU A 153 3.57 -13.42 -23.14
CA LEU A 153 3.02 -14.22 -24.23
C LEU A 153 3.31 -13.63 -25.62
N LEU A 154 3.32 -12.29 -25.76
CA LEU A 154 3.74 -11.62 -26.99
C LEU A 154 5.22 -11.85 -27.28
N ARG A 155 6.06 -11.86 -26.24
CA ARG A 155 7.48 -12.21 -26.37
C ARG A 155 7.65 -13.67 -26.78
N GLN A 156 6.94 -14.60 -26.14
CA GLN A 156 6.94 -16.01 -26.52
C GLN A 156 6.46 -16.22 -27.96
N ALA A 157 5.45 -15.47 -28.43
CA ALA A 157 5.01 -15.53 -29.82
C ALA A 157 6.09 -15.08 -30.81
N ARG A 158 6.84 -14.01 -30.49
CA ARG A 158 8.00 -13.58 -31.29
C ARG A 158 9.09 -14.65 -31.27
N ASP A 159 9.34 -15.28 -30.13
CA ASP A 159 10.31 -16.36 -30.01
C ASP A 159 9.94 -17.59 -30.82
N ILE A 160 8.66 -17.96 -30.86
CA ILE A 160 8.16 -19.03 -31.73
C ILE A 160 8.53 -18.73 -33.18
N SER A 161 8.27 -17.51 -33.67
CA SER A 161 8.62 -17.09 -35.03
C SER A 161 10.13 -17.18 -35.27
N ASP A 162 10.96 -16.66 -34.36
CA ASP A 162 12.42 -16.71 -34.48
C ASP A 162 12.95 -18.16 -34.52
N LEU A 163 12.35 -19.05 -33.74
CA LEU A 163 12.71 -20.47 -33.66
C LEU A 163 12.22 -21.25 -34.89
N GLU A 164 11.08 -20.88 -35.47
CA GLU A 164 10.61 -21.41 -36.76
C GLU A 164 11.59 -21.06 -37.89
N ASP A 165 11.98 -19.79 -37.97
CA ASP A 165 12.97 -19.31 -38.95
C ASP A 165 14.32 -20.01 -38.74
N ALA A 166 14.74 -20.22 -37.50
CA ALA A 166 15.96 -20.98 -37.17
C ALA A 166 15.87 -22.42 -37.70
N LEU A 167 14.75 -23.08 -37.42
CA LEU A 167 14.53 -24.46 -37.79
C LEU A 167 14.47 -24.64 -39.32
N GLU A 168 13.90 -23.69 -40.05
CA GLU A 168 13.85 -23.73 -41.52
C GLU A 168 15.26 -23.67 -42.13
N ARG A 169 16.13 -22.79 -41.62
CA ARG A 169 17.52 -22.67 -42.10
C ARG A 169 18.35 -23.92 -41.84
N VAL A 170 18.09 -24.62 -40.74
CA VAL A 170 18.81 -25.83 -40.31
C VAL A 170 18.17 -27.11 -40.89
N LYS A 171 17.02 -27.01 -41.57
CA LYS A 171 16.21 -28.15 -42.02
C LYS A 171 16.99 -29.18 -42.86
N ASN A 172 18.02 -28.74 -43.58
CA ASN A 172 18.83 -29.54 -44.50
C ASN A 172 19.97 -30.33 -43.83
N ILE A 173 20.32 -30.03 -42.56
CA ILE A 173 21.42 -30.71 -41.85
C ILE A 173 20.99 -32.09 -41.33
N GLY A 174 19.69 -32.34 -41.17
CA GLY A 174 19.17 -33.61 -40.66
C GLY A 174 19.65 -33.94 -39.23
N GLY A 175 19.20 -35.07 -38.67
CA GLY A 175 19.71 -35.57 -37.39
C GLY A 175 18.87 -35.30 -36.12
N PRO A 176 19.37 -35.71 -34.94
CA PRO A 176 18.62 -35.69 -33.68
C PRO A 176 18.42 -34.29 -33.09
N LYS A 177 19.38 -33.38 -33.25
CA LYS A 177 19.29 -32.00 -32.73
C LYS A 177 18.15 -31.19 -33.38
N PRO A 178 17.98 -31.15 -34.72
CA PRO A 178 16.81 -30.50 -35.35
C PRO A 178 15.46 -31.15 -35.02
N ARG A 179 15.43 -32.48 -34.78
CA ARG A 179 14.21 -33.18 -34.31
C ARG A 179 13.82 -32.75 -32.90
N ARG A 180 14.80 -32.60 -32.00
CA ARG A 180 14.58 -32.09 -30.64
C ARG A 180 14.06 -30.65 -30.64
N LEU A 181 14.61 -29.79 -31.51
CA LEU A 181 14.12 -28.42 -31.70
C LEU A 181 12.66 -28.39 -32.17
N ARG A 182 12.27 -29.25 -33.11
CA ARG A 182 10.85 -29.40 -33.55
C ARG A 182 9.93 -29.81 -32.40
N SER A 183 10.36 -30.76 -31.58
CA SER A 183 9.57 -31.23 -30.42
C SER A 183 9.36 -30.12 -29.39
N LEU A 184 10.42 -29.39 -29.02
CA LEU A 184 10.33 -28.24 -28.12
C LEU A 184 9.43 -27.14 -28.71
N LEU A 185 9.56 -26.84 -30.00
CA LEU A 185 8.72 -25.85 -30.68
C LEU A 185 7.24 -26.24 -30.66
N LYS A 186 6.92 -27.54 -30.79
CA LYS A 186 5.55 -28.05 -30.65
C LYS A 186 5.02 -27.79 -29.24
N GLN A 187 5.78 -28.12 -28.21
CA GLN A 187 5.41 -27.89 -26.80
C GLN A 187 5.19 -26.40 -26.50
N ILE A 188 6.07 -25.52 -27.00
CA ILE A 188 5.94 -24.06 -26.82
C ILE A 188 4.68 -23.53 -27.52
N LYS A 189 4.36 -24.02 -28.72
CA LYS A 189 3.13 -23.63 -29.44
C LYS A 189 1.86 -24.12 -28.74
N GLU A 190 1.88 -25.33 -28.19
CA GLU A 190 0.78 -25.85 -27.38
C GLU A 190 0.56 -25.00 -26.13
N ALA A 191 1.63 -24.60 -25.43
CA ALA A 191 1.55 -23.68 -24.30
C ALA A 191 1.02 -22.29 -24.71
N GLN A 192 1.48 -21.74 -25.84
CA GLN A 192 0.98 -20.48 -26.40
C GLN A 192 -0.53 -20.54 -26.70
N GLN A 193 -1.01 -21.66 -27.27
CA GLN A 193 -2.44 -21.87 -27.54
C GLN A 193 -3.27 -21.98 -26.26
N GLN A 194 -2.67 -22.45 -25.17
CA GLN A 194 -3.27 -22.51 -23.85
C GLN A 194 -3.11 -21.20 -23.04
N GLU A 195 -2.53 -20.16 -23.64
CA GLU A 195 -2.18 -18.89 -22.97
C GLU A 195 -1.29 -19.08 -21.73
N THR A 196 -0.41 -20.08 -21.75
CA THR A 196 0.56 -20.35 -20.70
C THR A 196 1.99 -20.13 -21.18
N LEU A 197 2.88 -19.77 -20.24
CA LEU A 197 4.29 -19.56 -20.54
C LEU A 197 5.07 -20.87 -20.45
N ALA A 198 5.85 -21.18 -21.48
CA ALA A 198 6.77 -22.32 -21.54
C ALA A 198 8.22 -21.84 -21.45
N THR A 199 8.55 -21.15 -20.35
CA THR A 199 9.81 -20.42 -20.19
C THR A 199 11.03 -21.34 -20.36
N ALA A 200 11.03 -22.49 -19.68
CA ALA A 200 12.12 -23.45 -19.73
C ALA A 200 12.28 -24.08 -21.13
N GLU A 201 11.19 -24.37 -21.82
CA GLU A 201 11.18 -24.93 -23.17
C GLU A 201 11.72 -23.93 -24.19
N VAL A 202 11.29 -22.66 -24.09
CA VAL A 202 11.77 -21.56 -24.95
C VAL A 202 13.27 -21.37 -24.80
N GLU A 203 13.80 -21.44 -23.58
CA GLU A 203 15.24 -21.32 -23.33
C GLU A 203 16.04 -22.49 -23.92
N ARG A 204 15.59 -23.73 -23.68
CA ARG A 204 16.22 -24.91 -24.27
C ARG A 204 16.17 -24.86 -25.81
N ALA A 205 15.05 -24.41 -26.38
CA ALA A 205 14.89 -24.27 -27.81
C ALA A 205 15.82 -23.19 -28.40
N ARG A 206 15.94 -22.04 -27.74
CA ARG A 206 16.85 -20.95 -28.15
C ARG A 206 18.32 -21.39 -28.13
N LYS A 207 18.78 -22.00 -27.03
CA LYS A 207 20.15 -22.51 -26.94
C LYS A 207 20.43 -23.53 -28.04
N LEU A 208 19.51 -24.46 -28.25
CA LEU A 208 19.63 -25.46 -29.31
C LEU A 208 19.61 -24.84 -30.72
N ALA A 209 18.80 -23.81 -30.95
CA ALA A 209 18.73 -23.09 -32.23
C ALA A 209 20.03 -22.30 -32.51
N ALA A 210 20.62 -21.70 -31.48
CA ALA A 210 21.93 -21.04 -31.54
C ALA A 210 23.03 -22.02 -31.95
N ASP A 211 23.14 -23.13 -31.22
CA ASP A 211 24.13 -24.18 -31.47
C ASP A 211 23.98 -24.73 -32.90
N LEU A 212 22.74 -24.92 -33.36
CA LEU A 212 22.45 -25.38 -34.71
C LEU A 212 22.81 -24.36 -35.78
N ARG A 213 22.58 -23.05 -35.57
CA ARG A 213 22.99 -21.99 -36.51
C ARG A 213 24.51 -21.89 -36.61
N LYS A 214 25.22 -21.95 -35.48
CA LYS A 214 26.68 -22.00 -35.44
C LYS A 214 27.23 -23.21 -36.20
N LEU A 215 26.59 -24.37 -36.06
CA LEU A 215 26.94 -25.58 -36.82
C LEU A 215 26.70 -25.45 -38.33
N VAL A 216 25.64 -24.75 -38.78
CA VAL A 216 25.42 -24.48 -40.21
C VAL A 216 26.54 -23.60 -40.74
N GLU A 217 26.82 -22.51 -40.04
CA GLU A 217 27.79 -21.50 -40.48
C GLU A 217 29.22 -22.05 -40.48
N SER A 218 29.58 -22.90 -39.51
CA SER A 218 30.87 -23.60 -39.50
C SER A 218 30.97 -24.74 -40.52
N SER A 219 29.89 -25.48 -40.76
CA SER A 219 29.86 -26.58 -41.75
C SER A 219 29.90 -26.09 -43.20
N VAL A 220 29.40 -24.88 -43.49
CA VAL A 220 29.51 -24.27 -44.82
C VAL A 220 30.96 -23.93 -45.18
N VAL A 221 31.81 -23.68 -44.18
CA VAL A 221 33.24 -23.37 -44.36
C VAL A 221 34.10 -24.64 -44.51
N GLN A 222 33.69 -25.79 -43.94
CA GLN A 222 34.42 -27.06 -44.06
C GLN A 222 34.26 -27.77 -45.42
N ASN A 223 33.54 -27.20 -46.39
CA ASN A 223 33.40 -27.83 -47.70
C ASN A 223 34.10 -27.04 -48.84
N PRO A 224 35.44 -26.94 -48.86
CA PRO A 224 36.18 -26.70 -50.09
C PRO A 224 36.60 -28.05 -50.70
N THR A 225 35.90 -28.47 -51.75
CA THR A 225 36.33 -29.51 -52.71
C THR A 225 36.50 -30.95 -52.18
N LEU A 226 35.48 -31.77 -52.39
CA LEU A 226 35.71 -33.17 -52.79
C LEU A 226 35.02 -33.39 -54.14
N VAL A 227 35.80 -33.17 -55.20
CA VAL A 227 35.56 -33.86 -56.48
C VAL A 227 35.66 -35.37 -56.16
N PRO A 228 34.65 -36.19 -56.50
CA PRO A 228 34.77 -37.63 -56.33
C PRO A 228 35.70 -38.18 -57.41
N GLU A 229 36.96 -38.43 -57.08
CA GLU A 229 37.72 -39.43 -57.82
C GLU A 229 37.19 -40.81 -57.43
N MET A 230 36.32 -41.33 -58.30
CA MET A 230 36.00 -42.74 -58.36
C MET A 230 37.27 -43.54 -58.69
N ALA A 231 37.63 -44.47 -57.82
CA ALA A 231 38.17 -45.76 -58.21
C ALA A 231 37.47 -46.88 -57.39
N PRO A 232 37.26 -48.07 -57.99
CA PRO A 232 36.06 -48.89 -57.76
C PRO A 232 36.30 -50.09 -56.85
N GLU A 233 35.21 -50.87 -56.65
CA GLU A 233 35.04 -52.17 -55.95
C GLU A 233 34.39 -52.07 -54.56
N ALA A 234 33.33 -52.79 -54.19
CA ALA A 234 32.47 -53.74 -54.89
C ALA A 234 31.09 -53.80 -54.18
N ALA A 235 30.14 -54.43 -54.86
CA ALA A 235 28.69 -54.43 -54.67
C ALA A 235 28.11 -54.91 -53.31
N ALA A 236 26.79 -54.63 -53.21
CA ALA A 236 25.74 -55.13 -52.31
C ALA A 236 25.38 -54.15 -51.17
N ASP A 237 24.15 -53.71 -50.96
CA ASP A 237 22.84 -54.18 -51.42
C ASP A 237 21.84 -53.01 -51.34
N ALA A 238 20.88 -53.00 -52.26
CA ALA A 238 19.85 -51.97 -52.36
C ALA A 238 18.75 -52.23 -51.32
N GLY A 239 18.50 -51.25 -50.44
CA GLY A 239 17.39 -51.28 -49.48
C GLY A 239 16.68 -49.94 -49.43
N VAL A 240 15.80 -49.70 -50.41
CA VAL A 240 14.77 -48.66 -50.35
C VAL A 240 13.81 -49.02 -49.23
N ILE A 241 13.70 -48.21 -48.17
CA ILE A 241 12.53 -48.27 -47.28
C ILE A 241 11.95 -46.87 -47.06
N ALA A 242 10.69 -46.82 -47.47
CA ALA A 242 9.68 -45.78 -47.43
C ALA A 242 9.52 -45.07 -46.08
N LEU A 243 9.01 -43.84 -46.21
CA LEU A 243 8.31 -43.08 -45.19
C LEU A 243 6.99 -43.80 -44.86
N GLU A 244 6.82 -44.30 -43.64
CA GLU A 244 5.50 -44.52 -43.03
C GLU A 244 5.55 -44.13 -41.55
N ASP A 245 4.52 -43.42 -41.13
CA ASP A 245 4.22 -43.03 -39.76
C ASP A 245 4.05 -44.27 -38.88
N GLU A 246 4.80 -44.35 -37.78
CA GLU A 246 4.37 -45.15 -36.62
C GLU A 246 4.64 -44.40 -35.32
N GLU A 247 3.66 -44.58 -34.44
CA GLU A 247 3.48 -43.95 -33.14
C GLU A 247 4.58 -44.38 -32.13
N VAL A 248 4.72 -43.51 -31.14
CA VAL A 248 5.73 -43.46 -30.08
C VAL A 248 5.89 -44.77 -29.29
N PRO A 249 7.13 -45.08 -28.85
CA PRO A 249 7.33 -45.49 -27.47
C PRO A 249 8.16 -44.46 -26.69
N GLU A 250 7.59 -44.10 -25.56
CA GLU A 250 8.13 -43.31 -24.48
C GLU A 250 9.36 -44.02 -23.89
N LEU A 251 10.56 -43.48 -24.14
CA LEU A 251 11.77 -43.84 -23.41
C LEU A 251 12.49 -42.58 -22.95
N ILE A 252 12.23 -42.27 -21.69
CA ILE A 252 13.03 -41.41 -20.82
C ILE A 252 14.39 -42.12 -20.58
N ALA A 253 15.43 -41.29 -20.41
CA ALA A 253 16.74 -41.62 -19.87
C ALA A 253 17.67 -42.47 -20.75
N GLY A 254 18.50 -41.76 -21.50
CA GLY A 254 19.82 -42.23 -21.91
C GLY A 254 20.71 -41.01 -22.02
N GLU A 255 21.69 -40.91 -21.13
CA GLU A 255 22.85 -40.02 -21.23
C GLU A 255 23.54 -40.31 -22.57
N GLY A 256 23.09 -39.63 -23.62
CA GLY A 256 23.72 -39.69 -24.93
C GLY A 256 24.85 -38.69 -24.91
N GLU A 257 26.06 -39.20 -24.69
CA GLU A 257 27.36 -38.54 -24.83
C GLU A 257 27.25 -37.25 -25.67
N GLU A 258 27.55 -36.13 -25.01
CA GLU A 258 27.81 -34.87 -25.68
C GLU A 258 28.99 -35.11 -26.62
N PHE A 259 28.72 -35.44 -27.89
CA PHE A 259 29.71 -35.26 -28.94
C PHE A 259 29.94 -33.75 -29.05
N GLU A 260 30.86 -33.26 -28.21
CA GLU A 260 31.58 -32.01 -28.42
C GLU A 260 32.32 -32.17 -29.75
N ILE A 261 31.69 -31.72 -30.83
CA ILE A 261 32.44 -31.38 -32.02
C ILE A 261 33.28 -30.17 -31.61
N LEU A 262 34.54 -30.41 -31.29
CA LEU A 262 35.56 -29.37 -31.14
C LEU A 262 35.70 -28.68 -32.51
N ILE A 263 34.99 -27.57 -32.68
CA ILE A 263 35.11 -26.72 -33.87
C ILE A 263 36.36 -25.86 -33.67
N ASP A 264 37.32 -26.00 -34.59
CA ASP A 264 38.54 -25.20 -34.60
C ASP A 264 38.20 -23.81 -35.18
N PHE A 265 38.02 -22.80 -34.31
CA PHE A 265 37.64 -21.43 -34.67
C PHE A 265 38.79 -20.63 -35.31
N GLU A 266 39.99 -21.19 -35.43
CA GLU A 266 41.20 -20.47 -35.84
C GLU A 266 41.28 -20.12 -37.34
N ASN A 267 40.37 -20.64 -38.20
CA ASN A 267 40.38 -20.40 -39.65
C ASN A 267 38.98 -20.10 -40.26
N LEU A 268 38.24 -19.17 -39.67
CA LEU A 268 36.97 -18.66 -40.24
C LEU A 268 37.20 -17.46 -41.16
N GLU A 269 36.42 -17.35 -42.26
CA GLU A 269 36.33 -16.10 -43.04
C GLU A 269 35.79 -14.96 -42.15
N PRO A 270 36.29 -13.71 -42.31
CA PRO A 270 35.91 -12.60 -41.44
C PRO A 270 34.41 -12.31 -41.42
N GLU A 271 33.71 -12.52 -42.56
CA GLU A 271 32.26 -12.33 -42.66
C GLU A 271 31.45 -13.36 -41.85
N VAL A 272 31.97 -14.59 -41.69
CA VAL A 272 31.32 -15.65 -40.90
C VAL A 272 31.56 -15.42 -39.40
N ALA A 273 32.77 -14.98 -39.04
CA ALA A 273 33.09 -14.58 -37.68
C ALA A 273 32.21 -13.42 -37.20
N ASP A 274 31.92 -12.44 -38.07
CA ASP A 274 31.05 -11.30 -37.73
C ASP A 274 29.58 -11.72 -37.57
N ARG A 275 29.07 -12.66 -38.37
CA ARG A 275 27.71 -13.22 -38.20
C ARG A 275 27.55 -14.01 -36.91
N ILE A 276 28.52 -14.83 -36.54
CA ILE A 276 28.53 -15.56 -35.27
C ILE A 276 28.53 -14.57 -34.09
N ARG A 277 29.32 -13.49 -34.17
CA ARG A 277 29.33 -12.42 -33.15
C ARG A 277 27.98 -11.72 -33.01
N GLU A 278 27.27 -11.46 -34.12
CA GLU A 278 25.93 -10.86 -34.07
C GLU A 278 24.92 -11.77 -33.36
N ILE A 279 25.01 -13.09 -33.59
CA ILE A 279 24.17 -14.09 -32.90
C ILE A 279 24.46 -14.09 -31.39
N ASP A 280 25.73 -14.14 -31.02
CA ASP A 280 26.16 -14.15 -29.60
C ASP A 280 25.76 -12.85 -28.88
N LEU A 281 25.89 -11.70 -29.54
CA LEU A 281 25.53 -10.41 -28.97
C LEU A 281 24.00 -10.28 -28.75
N ALA A 282 23.21 -10.81 -29.69
CA ALA A 282 21.75 -10.87 -29.53
C ALA A 282 21.34 -11.79 -28.37
N GLU A 283 22.06 -12.89 -28.15
CA GLU A 283 21.83 -13.81 -27.03
C GLU A 283 22.20 -13.19 -25.68
N GLU A 284 23.33 -12.51 -25.59
CA GLU A 284 23.74 -11.82 -24.37
C GLU A 284 22.79 -10.69 -23.99
N ARG A 285 22.29 -9.91 -24.96
CA ARG A 285 21.24 -8.90 -24.72
C ARG A 285 19.96 -9.55 -24.18
N ARG A 286 19.53 -10.68 -24.76
CA ARG A 286 18.34 -11.43 -24.28
C ARG A 286 18.58 -12.04 -22.90
N ARG A 287 19.81 -12.47 -22.59
CA ARG A 287 20.19 -12.98 -21.27
C ARG A 287 20.17 -11.86 -20.23
N LEU A 288 20.70 -10.69 -20.56
CA LEU A 288 20.65 -9.52 -19.68
C LEU A 288 19.21 -9.11 -19.35
N GLU A 289 18.33 -8.99 -20.34
CA GLU A 289 16.94 -8.63 -20.10
C GLU A 289 16.21 -9.64 -19.20
N ARG A 290 16.52 -10.94 -19.32
CA ARG A 290 15.98 -11.96 -18.40
C ARG A 290 16.50 -11.80 -16.98
N LEU A 291 17.80 -11.56 -16.81
CA LEU A 291 18.39 -11.32 -15.49
C LEU A 291 17.76 -10.08 -14.83
N LYS A 292 17.49 -9.03 -15.60
CA LYS A 292 16.77 -7.85 -15.09
C LYS A 292 15.35 -8.15 -14.64
N GLU A 293 14.61 -8.94 -15.42
CA GLU A 293 13.25 -9.35 -15.07
C GLU A 293 13.22 -10.23 -13.81
N GLN A 294 14.14 -11.20 -13.71
CA GLN A 294 14.20 -12.15 -12.61
C GLN A 294 14.66 -11.49 -11.29
N TYR A 295 15.64 -10.60 -11.36
CA TYR A 295 16.29 -9.98 -10.20
C TYR A 295 15.93 -8.50 -10.04
N ALA A 296 14.74 -8.09 -10.52
CA ALA A 296 14.28 -6.70 -10.53
C ALA A 296 14.43 -5.99 -9.17
N ALA A 297 14.17 -6.72 -8.08
CA ALA A 297 14.24 -6.19 -6.71
C ALA A 297 15.65 -5.79 -6.24
N VAL A 298 16.71 -6.34 -6.85
CA VAL A 298 18.11 -6.12 -6.41
C VAL A 298 18.96 -5.39 -7.45
N LEU A 299 18.37 -4.92 -8.56
CA LEU A 299 19.10 -4.18 -9.60
C LEU A 299 19.75 -2.90 -9.08
N GLY A 300 19.15 -2.27 -8.06
CA GLY A 300 19.67 -1.06 -7.43
C GLY A 300 20.70 -1.29 -6.32
N ALA A 301 21.07 -2.54 -6.03
CA ALA A 301 22.06 -2.84 -4.99
C ALA A 301 23.44 -2.24 -5.35
N GLU A 302 24.16 -1.73 -4.36
CA GLU A 302 25.46 -1.04 -4.55
C GLU A 302 26.50 -1.93 -5.24
N THR A 303 26.44 -3.24 -5.03
CA THR A 303 27.31 -4.25 -5.65
C THR A 303 26.90 -4.60 -7.08
N VAL A 304 25.64 -4.40 -7.47
CA VAL A 304 25.04 -4.82 -8.74
C VAL A 304 24.99 -3.67 -9.75
N ALA A 305 24.55 -2.49 -9.32
CA ALA A 305 24.34 -1.32 -10.17
C ALA A 305 25.57 -0.96 -11.06
N PRO A 306 26.82 -0.90 -10.55
CA PRO A 306 27.97 -0.58 -11.40
C PRO A 306 28.31 -1.70 -12.40
N LEU A 307 28.07 -2.96 -12.04
CA LEU A 307 28.28 -4.10 -12.95
C LEU A 307 27.23 -4.10 -14.06
N LEU A 308 25.98 -3.79 -13.72
CA LEU A 308 24.89 -3.68 -14.68
C LEU A 308 25.18 -2.60 -15.72
N GLU A 309 25.57 -1.40 -15.27
CA GLU A 309 25.94 -0.29 -16.16
C GLU A 309 27.12 -0.65 -17.08
N ALA A 310 28.13 -1.33 -16.54
CA ALA A 310 29.29 -1.78 -17.33
C ALA A 310 28.90 -2.81 -18.42
N VAL A 311 28.02 -3.76 -18.10
CA VAL A 311 27.51 -4.76 -19.05
C VAL A 311 26.64 -4.11 -20.12
N GLU A 312 25.74 -3.20 -19.74
CA GLU A 312 24.91 -2.43 -20.68
C GLU A 312 25.75 -1.60 -21.63
N ALA A 313 26.77 -0.90 -21.13
CA ALA A 313 27.70 -0.13 -21.96
C ALA A 313 28.47 -1.01 -22.94
N THR A 314 28.91 -2.20 -22.50
CA THR A 314 29.64 -3.16 -23.36
C THR A 314 28.74 -3.67 -24.50
N LEU A 315 27.51 -4.08 -24.18
CA LEU A 315 26.55 -4.55 -25.19
C LEU A 315 26.04 -3.44 -26.11
N ALA A 316 25.98 -2.20 -25.62
CA ALA A 316 25.64 -1.02 -26.43
C ALA A 316 26.77 -0.66 -27.41
N ALA A 317 28.03 -0.88 -27.02
CA ALA A 317 29.20 -0.70 -27.87
C ALA A 317 29.34 -1.76 -28.99
N GLY A 318 28.51 -2.82 -28.96
CA GLY A 318 28.59 -3.90 -29.94
C GLY A 318 29.61 -4.99 -29.58
N GLU A 319 30.09 -5.01 -28.33
CA GLU A 319 31.06 -5.98 -27.83
C GLU A 319 30.37 -7.07 -26.98
N LEU A 320 30.95 -8.27 -26.95
CA LEU A 320 30.49 -9.35 -26.09
C LEU A 320 30.89 -9.08 -24.64
N ALA A 321 29.93 -9.17 -23.72
CA ALA A 321 30.12 -8.96 -22.30
C ALA A 321 30.75 -10.18 -21.62
N GLY A 322 30.47 -11.41 -22.08
CA GLY A 322 31.10 -12.65 -21.61
C GLY A 322 31.24 -12.76 -20.09
N GLU A 323 32.48 -12.77 -19.60
CA GLU A 323 32.81 -12.85 -18.17
C GLU A 323 32.18 -11.73 -17.32
N ARG A 324 31.95 -10.54 -17.90
CA ARG A 324 31.27 -9.43 -17.19
C ARG A 324 29.80 -9.75 -16.94
N LEU A 325 29.14 -10.41 -17.89
CA LEU A 325 27.74 -10.85 -17.74
C LEU A 325 27.64 -11.98 -16.71
N ASP A 326 28.60 -12.90 -16.69
CA ASP A 326 28.68 -13.94 -15.66
C ASP A 326 28.99 -13.36 -14.27
N GLY A 327 29.85 -12.34 -14.21
CA GLY A 327 30.13 -11.57 -12.99
C GLY A 327 28.89 -10.87 -12.46
N LEU A 328 28.12 -10.21 -13.34
CA LEU A 328 26.84 -9.59 -13.00
C LEU A 328 25.84 -10.64 -12.50
N GLN A 329 25.72 -11.79 -13.17
CA GLN A 329 24.81 -12.86 -12.72
C GLN A 329 25.16 -13.34 -11.30
N ARG A 330 26.45 -13.58 -11.00
CA ARG A 330 26.86 -13.99 -9.65
C ARG A 330 26.54 -12.91 -8.61
N ALA A 331 26.79 -11.64 -8.94
CA ALA A 331 26.47 -10.52 -8.05
C ALA A 331 24.96 -10.40 -7.80
N LEU A 332 24.12 -10.62 -8.82
CA LEU A 332 22.66 -10.65 -8.69
C LEU A 332 22.19 -11.81 -7.79
N GLU A 333 22.74 -13.01 -8.00
CA GLU A 333 22.42 -14.19 -7.18
C GLU A 333 22.83 -14.00 -5.70
N GLU A 334 23.99 -13.41 -5.45
CA GLU A 334 24.47 -13.10 -4.10
C GLU A 334 23.63 -12.00 -3.43
N ALA A 335 23.41 -10.88 -4.12
CA ALA A 335 22.57 -9.79 -3.62
C ALA A 335 21.13 -10.25 -3.34
N PHE A 336 20.58 -11.14 -4.17
CA PHE A 336 19.26 -11.72 -3.94
C PHE A 336 19.22 -12.62 -2.70
N LYS A 337 20.25 -13.47 -2.49
CA LYS A 337 20.36 -14.29 -1.27
C LYS A 337 20.46 -13.43 -0.03
N ASP A 338 21.25 -12.36 -0.09
CA ASP A 338 21.40 -11.41 1.02
C ASP A 338 20.08 -10.69 1.32
N ALA A 339 19.37 -10.23 0.28
CA ALA A 339 18.06 -9.60 0.43
C ALA A 339 17.02 -10.55 1.07
N VAL A 340 17.01 -11.84 0.68
CA VAL A 340 16.14 -12.85 1.31
C VAL A 340 16.55 -13.11 2.76
N ALA A 341 17.85 -13.15 3.07
CA ALA A 341 18.33 -13.33 4.45
C ALA A 341 17.96 -12.13 5.33
N GLU A 342 18.10 -10.90 4.81
CA GLU A 342 17.67 -9.69 5.49
C GLU A 342 16.14 -9.69 5.71
N ALA A 343 15.36 -10.04 4.68
CA ALA A 343 13.91 -10.15 4.80
C ALA A 343 13.48 -11.18 5.86
N ARG A 344 14.21 -12.29 6.00
CA ARG A 344 13.99 -13.27 7.09
C ARG A 344 14.27 -12.67 8.46
N ALA A 345 15.39 -11.98 8.64
CA ALA A 345 15.71 -11.32 9.90
C ALA A 345 14.65 -10.27 10.28
N ARG A 346 14.19 -9.47 9.30
CA ARG A 346 13.11 -8.50 9.48
C ARG A 346 11.79 -9.17 9.84
N TYR A 347 11.42 -10.25 9.16
CA TYR A 347 10.24 -11.05 9.48
C TYR A 347 10.29 -11.61 10.91
N GLU A 348 11.42 -12.18 11.33
CA GLU A 348 11.59 -12.72 12.68
C GLU A 348 11.38 -11.63 13.73
N TRP A 349 12.02 -10.48 13.53
CA TRP A 349 11.85 -9.30 14.39
C TRP A 349 10.39 -8.83 14.46
N LEU A 350 9.72 -8.67 13.32
CA LEU A 350 8.29 -8.29 13.27
C LEU A 350 7.40 -9.31 13.96
N SER A 351 7.67 -10.60 13.78
CA SER A 351 6.89 -11.67 14.37
C SER A 351 7.02 -11.72 15.90
N GLU A 352 8.22 -11.50 16.43
CA GLU A 352 8.46 -11.42 17.87
C GLU A 352 7.81 -10.16 18.46
N ARG A 353 7.91 -9.04 17.74
CA ARG A 353 7.28 -7.78 18.12
C ARG A 353 5.77 -7.90 18.20
N LEU A 354 5.13 -8.50 17.19
CA LEU A 354 3.70 -8.74 17.18
C LEU A 354 3.26 -9.64 18.35
N ARG A 355 3.99 -10.73 18.61
CA ARG A 355 3.71 -11.60 19.78
C ARG A 355 3.80 -10.84 21.10
N SER A 356 4.78 -9.96 21.26
CA SER A 356 4.91 -9.13 22.45
C SER A 356 3.71 -8.20 22.63
N LEU A 357 3.22 -7.60 21.54
CA LEU A 357 2.03 -6.74 21.58
C LEU A 357 0.77 -7.54 21.96
N GLU A 358 0.56 -8.70 21.34
CA GLU A 358 -0.57 -9.59 21.64
C GLU A 358 -0.58 -10.09 23.09
N LEU A 359 0.60 -10.27 23.70
CA LEU A 359 0.74 -10.61 25.12
C LEU A 359 0.37 -9.46 26.05
N GLU A 360 0.61 -8.22 25.62
CA GLU A 360 0.29 -7.02 26.39
C GLU A 360 -1.20 -6.65 26.31
N ASP A 361 -1.83 -6.86 25.15
CA ASP A 361 -3.26 -6.60 24.95
C ASP A 361 -3.84 -7.52 23.86
N ALA A 362 -4.62 -8.51 24.30
CA ALA A 362 -5.21 -9.52 23.42
C ALA A 362 -6.29 -8.96 22.47
N GLU A 363 -6.81 -7.75 22.74
CA GLU A 363 -7.87 -7.10 21.96
C GLU A 363 -7.32 -6.07 20.95
N LEU A 364 -6.00 -6.05 20.71
CA LEU A 364 -5.34 -5.10 19.81
C LEU A 364 -5.74 -5.19 18.32
N GLY A 365 -6.51 -6.20 17.90
CA GLY A 365 -6.88 -6.37 16.48
C GLY A 365 -5.68 -6.76 15.61
N SER A 366 -4.87 -7.72 16.06
CA SER A 366 -3.62 -8.12 15.40
C SER A 366 -3.78 -9.08 14.22
N GLN A 367 -5.00 -9.54 13.91
CA GLN A 367 -5.21 -10.67 12.98
C GLN A 367 -4.67 -10.36 11.58
N ARG A 368 -4.91 -9.15 11.06
CA ARG A 368 -4.38 -8.73 9.76
C ARG A 368 -2.87 -8.77 9.67
N ALA A 369 -2.18 -8.20 10.66
CA ALA A 369 -0.72 -8.22 10.73
C ALA A 369 -0.20 -9.66 10.81
N ARG A 370 -0.88 -10.52 11.57
CA ARG A 370 -0.55 -11.93 11.69
C ARG A 370 -0.71 -12.67 10.35
N THR A 371 -1.84 -12.50 9.66
CA THR A 371 -2.07 -13.12 8.35
C THR A 371 -1.03 -12.69 7.31
N GLN A 372 -0.65 -11.40 7.30
CA GLN A 372 0.42 -10.93 6.41
C GLN A 372 1.77 -11.58 6.74
N LEU A 373 2.14 -11.63 8.03
CA LEU A 373 3.39 -12.26 8.45
C LEU A 373 3.41 -13.77 8.12
N GLU A 374 2.29 -14.47 8.24
CA GLU A 374 2.19 -15.88 7.83
C GLU A 374 2.46 -16.08 6.33
N LEU A 375 1.94 -15.21 5.47
CA LEU A 375 2.21 -15.26 4.02
C LEU A 375 3.64 -14.85 3.65
N ILE A 376 4.19 -13.86 4.36
CA ILE A 376 5.61 -13.48 4.24
C ILE A 376 6.48 -14.68 4.58
N LYS A 377 6.16 -15.40 5.66
CA LYS A 377 6.86 -16.62 6.06
C LYS A 377 6.83 -17.68 4.95
N GLU A 378 5.65 -17.97 4.40
CA GLU A 378 5.51 -18.93 3.28
C GLU A 378 6.39 -18.54 2.08
N SER A 379 6.41 -17.25 1.72
CA SER A 379 7.20 -16.75 0.59
C SER A 379 8.71 -16.89 0.84
N LEU A 380 9.15 -16.59 2.06
CA LEU A 380 10.55 -16.72 2.48
C LEU A 380 11.00 -18.18 2.61
N GLU A 381 10.11 -19.10 3.01
CA GLU A 381 10.38 -20.55 3.02
C GLU A 381 10.61 -21.09 1.60
N MET A 382 9.90 -20.52 0.62
CA MET A 382 10.08 -20.83 -0.80
C MET A 382 11.28 -20.12 -1.44
N GLY A 383 11.98 -19.25 -0.69
CA GLY A 383 13.18 -18.55 -1.16
C GLY A 383 12.91 -17.33 -2.06
N VAL A 384 11.70 -16.80 -2.04
CA VAL A 384 11.30 -15.63 -2.82
C VAL A 384 11.21 -14.40 -1.93
N LEU A 385 11.54 -13.23 -2.49
CA LEU A 385 11.47 -11.96 -1.77
C LEU A 385 10.00 -11.48 -1.67
N PRO A 386 9.46 -11.30 -0.46
CA PRO A 386 8.08 -10.89 -0.26
C PRO A 386 7.89 -9.39 -0.56
N GLY A 387 6.89 -9.05 -1.37
CA GLY A 387 6.53 -7.65 -1.67
C GLY A 387 5.83 -6.91 -0.53
N ASP A 388 5.33 -7.63 0.48
CA ASP A 388 4.41 -7.08 1.50
C ASP A 388 5.09 -6.73 2.82
N LEU A 389 6.40 -6.95 2.92
CA LEU A 389 7.16 -6.80 4.16
C LEU A 389 7.04 -5.38 4.74
N GLU A 390 7.13 -4.35 3.90
CA GLU A 390 6.96 -2.96 4.34
C GLU A 390 5.56 -2.67 4.86
N GLN A 391 4.53 -3.28 4.27
CA GLN A 391 3.16 -3.09 4.74
C GLN A 391 2.95 -3.76 6.09
N ALA A 392 3.48 -4.97 6.28
CA ALA A 392 3.45 -5.66 7.56
C ALA A 392 4.16 -4.85 8.65
N GLU A 393 5.31 -4.24 8.33
CA GLU A 393 6.02 -3.35 9.25
C GLU A 393 5.17 -2.14 9.65
N ARG A 394 4.52 -1.48 8.68
CA ARG A 394 3.61 -0.35 8.96
C ARG A 394 2.43 -0.77 9.83
N GLN A 395 1.88 -1.97 9.62
CA GLN A 395 0.79 -2.48 10.44
C GLN A 395 1.23 -2.77 11.88
N VAL A 396 2.36 -3.46 12.08
CA VAL A 396 2.90 -3.70 13.43
C VAL A 396 3.18 -2.38 14.14
N LYS A 397 3.78 -1.41 13.45
CA LYS A 397 4.04 -0.08 14.02
C LYS A 397 2.75 0.66 14.41
N ALA A 398 1.69 0.59 13.59
CA ALA A 398 0.41 1.18 13.93
C ALA A 398 -0.20 0.55 15.20
N LEU A 399 -0.04 -0.77 15.38
CA LEU A 399 -0.47 -1.46 16.61
C LEU A 399 0.34 -1.01 17.84
N GLU A 400 1.65 -0.79 17.69
CA GLU A 400 2.49 -0.22 18.76
C GLU A 400 2.01 1.17 19.19
N GLU A 401 1.73 2.04 18.21
CA GLU A 401 1.25 3.39 18.44
C GLU A 401 -0.13 3.39 19.11
N ALA A 402 -1.03 2.49 18.68
CA ALA A 402 -2.34 2.30 19.30
C ALA A 402 -2.24 1.84 20.76
N LEU A 403 -1.35 0.87 21.05
CA LEU A 403 -1.12 0.40 22.41
C LEU A 403 -0.50 1.49 23.29
N ALA A 404 0.47 2.24 22.76
CA ALA A 404 1.09 3.36 23.45
C ALA A 404 0.07 4.46 23.76
N ALA A 405 -0.80 4.80 22.81
CA ALA A 405 -1.88 5.76 23.02
C ALA A 405 -2.87 5.29 24.09
N LYS A 406 -3.28 4.01 24.06
CA LYS A 406 -4.16 3.41 25.09
C LYS A 406 -3.53 3.48 26.49
N LYS A 407 -2.23 3.17 26.60
CA LYS A 407 -1.48 3.29 27.86
C LYS A 407 -1.35 4.73 28.34
N GLN A 408 -1.09 5.67 27.43
CA GLN A 408 -1.02 7.09 27.77
C GLN A 408 -2.38 7.62 28.26
N GLU A 409 -3.46 7.23 27.60
CA GLU A 409 -4.82 7.62 27.99
C GLU A 409 -5.18 7.03 29.37
N SER A 410 -4.91 5.74 29.60
CA SER A 410 -5.09 5.12 30.92
C SER A 410 -4.23 5.78 32.00
N ALA A 411 -2.97 6.11 31.71
CA ALA A 411 -2.10 6.81 32.64
C ALA A 411 -2.59 8.24 32.93
N ARG A 412 -3.10 8.96 31.93
CA ARG A 412 -3.71 10.28 32.10
C ARG A 412 -4.95 10.19 32.98
N GLN A 413 -5.84 9.24 32.70
CA GLN A 413 -7.05 9.01 33.50
C GLN A 413 -6.69 8.68 34.95
N ASN A 414 -5.71 7.81 35.19
CA ASN A 414 -5.25 7.49 36.55
C ASN A 414 -4.69 8.72 37.28
N ARG A 415 -3.94 9.59 36.60
CA ARG A 415 -3.46 10.86 37.19
C ARG A 415 -4.62 11.79 37.55
N LEU A 416 -5.62 11.93 36.67
CA LEU A 416 -6.80 12.75 36.95
C LEU A 416 -7.58 12.20 38.16
N LEU A 417 -7.70 10.87 38.27
CA LEU A 417 -8.34 10.20 39.42
C LEU A 417 -7.56 10.44 40.73
N GLU A 418 -6.23 10.33 40.70
CA GLU A 418 -5.38 10.63 41.86
C GLU A 418 -5.46 12.09 42.28
N GLU A 419 -5.42 13.02 41.31
CA GLU A 419 -5.56 14.44 41.56
C GLU A 419 -6.93 14.79 42.15
N ALA A 420 -8.01 14.21 41.61
CA ALA A 420 -9.37 14.39 42.13
C ALA A 420 -9.49 13.87 43.56
N ARG A 421 -8.96 12.67 43.86
CA ARG A 421 -8.91 12.12 45.23
C ARG A 421 -8.18 13.08 46.17
N SER A 422 -7.01 13.56 45.77
CA SER A 422 -6.22 14.48 46.62
C SER A 422 -6.95 15.80 46.89
N LEU A 423 -7.67 16.33 45.90
CA LEU A 423 -8.42 17.58 46.05
C LEU A 423 -9.63 17.40 46.96
N ILE A 424 -10.36 16.29 46.81
CA ILE A 424 -11.53 15.97 47.64
C ILE A 424 -11.10 15.83 49.10
N GLU A 425 -10.05 15.05 49.37
CA GLU A 425 -9.51 14.91 50.73
C GLU A 425 -9.06 16.26 51.29
N HIS A 426 -8.31 17.05 50.52
CA HIS A 426 -7.87 18.38 50.98
C HIS A 426 -9.04 19.34 51.24
N ALA A 427 -10.07 19.33 50.39
CA ALA A 427 -11.25 20.16 50.57
C ALA A 427 -12.05 19.76 51.82
N ARG A 428 -12.18 18.46 52.09
CA ARG A 428 -12.85 17.94 53.29
C ARG A 428 -12.11 18.29 54.57
N GLU A 429 -10.77 18.29 54.55
CA GLU A 429 -9.96 18.67 55.72
C GLU A 429 -9.92 20.18 55.95
N ALA A 430 -9.88 20.99 54.89
CA ALA A 430 -9.65 22.42 54.99
C ALA A 430 -10.92 23.25 55.19
N LEU A 431 -12.08 22.77 54.71
CA LEU A 431 -13.35 23.49 54.81
C LEU A 431 -14.08 23.18 56.12
N PRO A 432 -14.68 24.19 56.78
CA PRO A 432 -15.50 23.97 57.96
C PRO A 432 -16.74 23.14 57.60
N GLU A 433 -17.24 22.32 58.55
CA GLU A 433 -18.45 21.51 58.35
C GLU A 433 -19.74 22.34 58.32
N ASP A 434 -19.73 23.54 58.91
CA ASP A 434 -20.89 24.43 58.97
C ASP A 434 -21.44 24.80 57.57
N ASP A 435 -22.77 24.86 57.45
CA ASP A 435 -23.46 25.22 56.22
C ASP A 435 -23.41 26.73 55.97
N LEU A 436 -22.25 27.20 55.49
CA LEU A 436 -22.07 28.58 55.04
C LEU A 436 -22.60 28.74 53.60
N PRO A 437 -23.37 29.81 53.31
CA PRO A 437 -23.93 30.04 51.99
C PRO A 437 -22.84 30.26 50.92
N GLU A 438 -21.66 30.77 51.30
CA GLU A 438 -20.51 30.94 50.39
C GLU A 438 -19.94 29.59 49.91
N LEU A 439 -20.12 28.52 50.69
CA LEU A 439 -19.60 27.17 50.38
C LEU A 439 -20.58 26.30 49.61
N ALA A 440 -21.87 26.65 49.57
CA ALA A 440 -22.91 25.81 48.97
C ALA A 440 -22.60 25.43 47.51
N GLY A 441 -22.26 26.42 46.68
CA GLY A 441 -21.94 26.17 45.27
C GLY A 441 -20.67 25.35 45.06
N PHE A 442 -19.66 25.51 45.92
CA PHE A 442 -18.44 24.71 45.86
C PHE A 442 -18.71 23.25 46.29
N ARG A 443 -19.47 23.05 47.37
CA ARG A 443 -19.85 21.71 47.86
C ARG A 443 -20.69 20.94 46.84
N GLU A 444 -21.61 21.59 46.13
CA GLU A 444 -22.35 20.95 45.03
C GLU A 444 -21.41 20.46 43.92
N ARG A 445 -20.44 21.28 43.51
CA ARG A 445 -19.44 20.89 42.50
C ARG A 445 -18.50 19.80 43.00
N LEU A 446 -18.12 19.84 44.28
CA LEU A 446 -17.31 18.80 44.92
C LEU A 446 -18.06 17.45 44.93
N ALA A 447 -19.36 17.45 45.26
CA ALA A 447 -20.20 16.26 45.23
C ALA A 447 -20.34 15.67 43.80
N LEU A 448 -20.42 16.52 42.78
CA LEU A 448 -20.39 16.08 41.38
C LEU A 448 -19.05 15.40 41.03
N LEU A 449 -17.92 15.96 41.48
CA LEU A 449 -16.60 15.35 41.29
C LEU A 449 -16.46 14.02 42.03
N GLU A 450 -16.98 13.92 43.26
CA GLU A 450 -17.01 12.68 44.06
C GLU A 450 -17.81 11.58 43.36
N THR A 451 -18.99 11.93 42.82
CA THR A 451 -19.84 10.99 42.07
C THR A 451 -19.12 10.49 40.81
N GLY A 452 -18.42 11.38 40.09
CA GLY A 452 -17.60 10.99 38.93
C GLY A 452 -16.44 10.08 39.31
N LEU A 453 -15.75 10.39 40.41
CA LEU A 453 -14.66 9.58 40.94
C LEU A 453 -15.11 8.15 41.30
N GLU A 454 -16.31 7.98 41.87
CA GLU A 454 -16.90 6.66 42.14
C GLU A 454 -17.22 5.89 40.86
N ALA A 455 -17.61 6.60 39.79
CA ALA A 455 -17.84 6.03 38.47
C ALA A 455 -16.54 5.73 37.70
N GLY A 456 -15.38 6.21 38.18
CA GLY A 456 -14.09 6.08 37.50
C GLY A 456 -13.85 7.09 36.38
N GLU A 457 -14.70 8.12 36.27
CA GLU A 457 -14.63 9.15 35.24
C GLU A 457 -14.50 10.55 35.88
N VAL A 458 -13.48 11.31 35.51
CA VAL A 458 -13.22 12.64 36.05
C VAL A 458 -13.27 13.68 34.92
N ASP A 459 -14.15 14.67 35.07
CA ASP A 459 -14.17 15.85 34.22
C ASP A 459 -12.99 16.77 34.57
N GLU A 460 -12.01 16.84 33.67
CA GLU A 460 -10.81 17.66 33.81
C GLU A 460 -11.14 19.16 33.98
N ALA A 461 -12.21 19.66 33.33
CA ALA A 461 -12.61 21.05 33.44
C ALA A 461 -13.22 21.34 34.82
N LEU A 462 -14.02 20.42 35.37
CA LEU A 462 -14.55 20.52 36.73
C LEU A 462 -13.43 20.48 37.76
N LEU A 463 -12.49 19.53 37.64
CA LEU A 463 -11.33 19.41 38.51
C LEU A 463 -10.48 20.69 38.50
N GLY A 464 -10.20 21.23 37.31
CA GLY A 464 -9.44 22.47 37.15
C GLY A 464 -10.11 23.68 37.80
N ARG A 465 -11.44 23.80 37.70
CA ARG A 465 -12.21 24.85 38.38
C ARG A 465 -12.14 24.71 39.89
N LEU A 466 -12.38 23.52 40.43
CA LEU A 466 -12.33 23.28 41.88
C LEU A 466 -10.93 23.55 42.46
N LYS A 467 -9.86 23.19 41.72
CA LYS A 467 -8.48 23.52 42.11
C LYS A 467 -8.21 25.02 42.20
N ALA A 468 -8.84 25.82 41.34
CA ALA A 468 -8.70 27.28 41.36
C ALA A 468 -9.57 27.92 42.46
N GLU A 469 -10.80 27.43 42.64
CA GLU A 469 -11.78 27.97 43.59
C GLU A 469 -11.40 27.68 45.05
N LEU A 470 -10.88 26.49 45.37
CA LEU A 470 -10.56 26.11 46.75
C LEU A 470 -9.61 27.08 47.49
N PRO A 471 -8.43 27.44 46.96
CA PRO A 471 -7.54 28.38 47.65
C PRO A 471 -8.13 29.79 47.76
N GLU A 472 -8.92 30.21 46.77
CA GLU A 472 -9.62 31.50 46.82
C GLU A 472 -10.66 31.52 47.94
N LEU A 473 -11.46 30.45 48.08
CA LEU A 473 -12.43 30.29 49.15
C LEU A 473 -11.75 30.23 50.53
N LEU A 474 -10.66 29.47 50.67
CA LEU A 474 -9.91 29.41 51.92
C LEU A 474 -9.35 30.79 52.31
N SER A 475 -8.87 31.58 51.34
CA SER A 475 -8.44 32.96 51.58
C SER A 475 -9.59 33.87 52.01
N GLN A 476 -10.75 33.76 51.36
CA GLN A 476 -11.95 34.54 51.70
C GLN A 476 -12.44 34.22 53.12
N LEU A 477 -12.50 32.93 53.47
CA LEU A 477 -12.87 32.48 54.82
C LEU A 477 -11.87 32.94 55.89
N ALA A 478 -10.57 32.89 55.58
CA ALA A 478 -9.54 33.39 56.49
C ALA A 478 -9.68 34.89 56.75
N GLN A 479 -9.87 35.69 55.69
CA GLN A 479 -10.09 37.14 55.80
C GLN A 479 -11.38 37.48 56.55
N ALA A 480 -12.47 36.76 56.29
CA ALA A 480 -13.73 36.92 57.02
C ALA A 480 -13.56 36.59 58.52
N GLY A 481 -12.83 35.52 58.84
CA GLY A 481 -12.49 35.15 60.20
C GLY A 481 -11.62 36.19 60.93
N GLU A 482 -10.63 36.77 60.23
CA GLU A 482 -9.82 37.87 60.78
C GLU A 482 -10.64 39.13 61.01
N ALA A 483 -11.50 39.51 60.05
CA ALA A 483 -12.40 40.66 60.18
C ALA A 483 -13.36 40.49 61.37
N ALA A 484 -13.94 39.29 61.54
CA ALA A 484 -14.80 38.97 62.68
C ALA A 484 -14.06 39.08 64.03
N ARG A 485 -12.81 38.59 64.10
CA ARG A 485 -11.97 38.73 65.30
C ARG A 485 -11.63 40.19 65.60
N ALA A 486 -11.28 40.97 64.58
CA ALA A 486 -10.96 42.39 64.71
C ALA A 486 -12.19 43.19 65.18
N LEU A 487 -13.36 42.89 64.63
CA LEU A 487 -14.62 43.48 65.05
C LEU A 487 -14.93 43.15 66.52
N ARG A 488 -14.85 41.88 66.89
CA ARG A 488 -15.04 41.44 68.29
C ARG A 488 -14.09 42.16 69.24
N ALA A 489 -12.80 42.25 68.90
CA ALA A 489 -11.82 42.95 69.72
C ALA A 489 -12.17 44.44 69.89
N ARG A 490 -12.65 45.09 68.81
CA ARG A 490 -13.14 46.47 68.87
C ARG A 490 -14.36 46.62 69.77
N LEU A 491 -15.37 45.76 69.63
CA LEU A 491 -16.59 45.81 70.43
C LEU A 491 -16.30 45.58 71.92
N LEU A 492 -15.41 44.64 72.25
CA LEU A 492 -14.95 44.42 73.63
C LEU A 492 -14.23 45.67 74.18
N ALA A 493 -13.37 46.31 73.37
CA ALA A 493 -12.71 47.56 73.78
C ALA A 493 -13.71 48.71 73.97
N GLU A 494 -14.75 48.80 73.14
CA GLU A 494 -15.83 49.78 73.30
C GLU A 494 -16.63 49.53 74.60
N LEU A 495 -16.90 48.27 74.96
CA LEU A 495 -17.54 47.91 76.22
C LEU A 495 -16.65 48.18 77.45
N ASP A 496 -15.36 47.88 77.38
CA ASP A 496 -14.39 48.12 78.46
C ASP A 496 -14.16 49.63 78.71
N ALA A 497 -14.35 50.46 77.69
CA ALA A 497 -14.25 51.92 77.81
C ALA A 497 -15.47 52.59 78.47
N LEU A 498 -16.56 51.85 78.73
CA LEU A 498 -17.78 52.41 79.32
C LEU A 498 -17.62 52.68 80.84
N PRO A 499 -18.13 53.83 81.33
CA PRO A 499 -18.11 54.13 82.76
C PRO A 499 -19.04 53.19 83.53
N ASP A 500 -18.65 52.86 84.76
CA ASP A 500 -19.36 51.88 85.57
C ASP A 500 -20.66 52.46 86.17
N LEU A 501 -21.75 52.28 85.42
CA LEU A 501 -23.09 52.73 85.79
C LEU A 501 -23.96 51.51 86.14
N GLU A 502 -24.45 51.43 87.38
CA GLU A 502 -25.38 50.40 87.86
C GLU A 502 -26.49 50.02 86.87
N PRO A 503 -27.25 50.96 86.25
CA PRO A 503 -28.33 50.59 85.33
C PRO A 503 -27.89 49.88 84.05
N LEU A 504 -26.60 49.93 83.67
CA LEU A 504 -26.08 49.33 82.44
C LEU A 504 -25.24 48.06 82.65
N ARG A 505 -24.86 47.74 83.90
CA ARG A 505 -23.96 46.61 84.22
C ARG A 505 -24.44 45.27 83.66
N ARG A 506 -25.71 44.94 83.91
CA ARG A 506 -26.28 43.64 83.51
C ARG A 506 -26.23 43.44 81.99
N THR A 507 -26.57 44.48 81.23
CA THR A 507 -26.56 44.43 79.75
C THR A 507 -25.13 44.38 79.22
N ARG A 508 -24.22 45.19 79.79
CA ARG A 508 -22.79 45.18 79.46
C ARG A 508 -22.17 43.80 79.67
N ASP A 509 -22.39 43.18 80.84
CA ASP A 509 -21.79 41.90 81.18
C ASP A 509 -22.36 40.76 80.31
N SER A 510 -23.65 40.84 79.94
CA SER A 510 -24.27 39.89 79.01
C SER A 510 -23.76 39.99 77.57
N LEU A 511 -23.50 41.21 77.09
CA LEU A 511 -22.89 41.45 75.77
C LEU A 511 -21.43 41.02 75.77
N ARG A 512 -20.69 41.35 76.82
CA ARG A 512 -19.30 40.90 76.99
C ARG A 512 -19.19 39.38 76.92
N LEU A 513 -20.05 38.66 77.64
CA LEU A 513 -20.04 37.20 77.64
C LEU A 513 -20.33 36.64 76.24
N ARG A 514 -21.32 37.17 75.52
CA ARG A 514 -21.65 36.74 74.14
C ARG A 514 -20.53 37.03 73.15
N LEU A 515 -19.91 38.21 73.24
CA LEU A 515 -18.71 38.53 72.48
C LEU A 515 -17.56 37.60 72.85
N GLU A 516 -17.34 37.31 74.14
CA GLU A 516 -16.32 36.36 74.62
C GLU A 516 -16.55 34.92 74.13
N GLU A 517 -17.81 34.53 73.97
CA GLU A 517 -18.24 33.25 73.41
C GLU A 517 -18.15 33.17 71.87
N GLY A 518 -17.89 34.29 71.19
CA GLY A 518 -17.67 34.31 69.73
C GLY A 518 -18.73 35.00 68.90
N ALA A 519 -19.79 35.54 69.50
CA ALA A 519 -20.72 36.40 68.79
C ALA A 519 -20.01 37.71 68.38
N ALA A 520 -20.32 38.23 67.20
CA ALA A 520 -19.82 39.52 66.72
C ALA A 520 -20.82 40.13 65.73
N ALA A 521 -21.38 39.29 64.86
CA ALA A 521 -22.47 39.67 63.98
C ALA A 521 -23.74 39.99 64.78
N GLY A 522 -24.34 41.16 64.54
CA GLY A 522 -25.57 41.61 65.18
C GLY A 522 -25.39 42.29 66.56
N GLU A 523 -24.23 42.14 67.20
CA GLU A 523 -23.96 42.77 68.50
C GLU A 523 -23.51 44.23 68.39
N GLU A 524 -23.09 44.68 67.21
CA GLU A 524 -22.67 46.07 66.95
C GLU A 524 -23.75 47.09 67.33
N GLU A 525 -25.00 46.85 66.92
CA GLU A 525 -26.12 47.76 67.19
C GLU A 525 -26.45 47.80 68.70
N GLU A 526 -26.36 46.66 69.38
CA GLU A 526 -26.60 46.56 70.82
C GLU A 526 -25.49 47.26 71.62
N VAL A 527 -24.22 47.08 71.22
CA VAL A 527 -23.09 47.80 71.83
C VAL A 527 -23.20 49.30 71.56
N ALA A 528 -23.52 49.72 70.34
CA ALA A 528 -23.71 51.13 70.00
C ALA A 528 -24.86 51.79 70.79
N ALA A 529 -25.98 51.09 70.96
CA ALA A 529 -27.10 51.54 71.78
C ALA A 529 -26.69 51.69 73.25
N LEU A 530 -25.92 50.72 73.79
CA LEU A 530 -25.41 50.78 75.15
C LEU A 530 -24.44 51.96 75.36
N VAL A 531 -23.56 52.21 74.38
CA VAL A 531 -22.63 53.36 74.38
C VAL A 531 -23.40 54.69 74.35
N ALA A 532 -24.44 54.82 73.54
CA ALA A 532 -25.27 56.02 73.47
C ALA A 532 -26.01 56.27 74.79
N GLU A 533 -26.55 55.22 75.41
CA GLU A 533 -27.24 55.32 76.70
C GLU A 533 -26.28 55.69 77.84
N ALA A 534 -25.06 55.13 77.85
CA ALA A 534 -24.02 55.49 78.81
C ALA A 534 -23.62 56.96 78.70
N ARG A 535 -23.47 57.49 77.47
CA ARG A 535 -23.21 58.92 77.22
C ARG A 535 -24.35 59.80 77.71
N ARG A 536 -25.60 59.41 77.47
CA ARG A 536 -26.78 60.13 77.96
C ARG A 536 -26.81 60.22 79.49
N LEU A 537 -26.57 59.10 80.17
CA LEU A 537 -26.56 59.02 81.64
C LEU A 537 -25.38 59.77 82.27
N THR A 538 -24.19 59.72 81.65
CA THR A 538 -23.04 60.51 82.12
C THR A 538 -23.24 62.00 81.91
N GLN A 539 -23.77 62.42 80.76
CA GLN A 539 -24.11 63.83 80.53
C GLN A 539 -25.16 64.32 81.53
N ALA A 540 -26.22 63.54 81.77
CA ALA A 540 -27.23 63.88 82.77
C ALA A 540 -26.65 64.03 84.19
N ARG A 541 -25.70 63.16 84.58
CA ARG A 541 -24.99 63.29 85.86
C ARG A 541 -24.06 64.49 85.91
N LEU A 542 -23.37 64.81 84.82
CA LEU A 542 -22.53 66.00 84.72
C LEU A 542 -23.36 67.29 84.79
N ASP A 543 -24.50 67.33 84.12
CA ASP A 543 -25.44 68.46 84.16
C ASP A 543 -26.04 68.62 85.57
N GLU A 544 -26.37 67.52 86.25
CA GLU A 544 -26.85 67.54 87.65
C GLU A 544 -25.76 68.03 88.62
N LEU A 545 -24.50 67.67 88.40
CA LEU A 545 -23.36 68.17 89.18
C LEU A 545 -23.06 69.65 88.89
N ALA A 546 -23.15 70.07 87.62
CA ALA A 546 -22.97 71.46 87.22
C ALA A 546 -24.08 72.37 87.77
N ALA A 547 -25.31 71.86 87.93
CA ALA A 547 -26.42 72.58 88.57
C ALA A 547 -26.28 72.69 90.11
N ARG A 548 -25.36 71.94 90.72
CA ARG A 548 -25.08 71.95 92.16
C ARG A 548 -23.84 72.79 92.54
N LEU A 549 -23.06 73.21 91.56
CA LEU A 549 -21.98 74.19 91.67
C LEU A 549 -22.53 75.60 91.42
#